data_AF-A0A962L606-F1
#
_entry.id   AF-A0A962L606-F1
#
_cell.length_a   1.000
_cell.length_b   1.000
_cell.length_c   1.000
_cell.angle_alpha   90.00
_cell.angle_beta   90.00
_cell.angle_gamma   90.00
#
_symmetry.space_group_name_H-M   'P 1'
#
loop_
_entity.id
_entity.type
_entity.pdbx_description
1 polymer ?
#
loop_
_entity_poly.entity_id
_entity_poly.type
_entity_poly.pdbx_seq_one_letter_code
_entity_poly.pdbx_strand_id
1 'polypeptide(L)'
;MALADWIAPDQDQTQVRDPIYIDYTLIAELLQYHPTLPAQGVCTFTLKADPANAFAQVVTSGKHWHPKWVELVEGLELRAVPDDFVGEILEDNRLQPVKFGPGEWQVKNWRVVRTQDAAGLDFLQDIITWTNGQREGLSTYGWFPY
;
A
#
# COMPACT_ATOMS: atom_id res chain seq x y z
N MET A 1 -19.23 -4.29 -2.88
CA MET A 1 -18.56 -4.74 -4.12
C MET A 1 -17.76 -5.98 -3.73
N ALA A 2 -17.54 -6.94 -4.64
CA ALA A 2 -16.87 -8.19 -4.28
C ALA A 2 -15.36 -7.95 -4.26
N LEU A 3 -14.60 -8.62 -3.37
CA LEU A 3 -13.13 -8.55 -3.37
C LEU A 3 -12.52 -8.87 -4.75
N ALA A 4 -13.20 -9.72 -5.53
CA ALA A 4 -12.84 -10.03 -6.90
C ALA A 4 -12.82 -8.79 -7.83
N ASP A 5 -13.63 -7.76 -7.56
CA ASP A 5 -13.68 -6.53 -8.34
C ASP A 5 -12.45 -5.62 -8.12
N TRP A 6 -11.68 -5.88 -7.05
CA TRP A 6 -10.43 -5.19 -6.71
C TRP A 6 -9.18 -5.89 -7.24
N ILE A 7 -9.31 -7.16 -7.59
CA ILE A 7 -8.20 -8.00 -8.03
C ILE A 7 -8.21 -8.02 -9.55
N ALA A 8 -7.17 -7.46 -10.15
CA ALA A 8 -6.97 -7.62 -11.58
C ALA A 8 -6.80 -9.12 -11.90
N PRO A 9 -7.32 -9.62 -13.04
CA PRO A 9 -7.06 -10.99 -13.49
C PRO A 9 -5.56 -11.30 -13.42
N ASP A 10 -5.17 -12.56 -13.16
CA ASP A 10 -3.76 -13.02 -12.99
C ASP A 10 -2.77 -12.60 -14.12
N GLN A 11 -3.26 -11.98 -15.20
CA GLN A 11 -2.50 -11.49 -16.34
C GLN A 11 -2.10 -10.00 -16.25
N ASP A 12 -2.65 -9.23 -15.29
CA ASP A 12 -2.47 -7.77 -15.22
C ASP A 12 -1.58 -7.40 -14.02
N GLN A 13 -0.27 -7.31 -14.28
CA GLN A 13 0.71 -6.85 -13.29
C GLN A 13 0.51 -5.36 -13.00
N THR A 14 0.05 -4.98 -11.80
CA THR A 14 -0.06 -3.55 -11.44
C THR A 14 1.32 -2.96 -11.17
N GLN A 15 1.63 -1.78 -11.75
CA GLN A 15 2.92 -1.11 -11.53
C GLN A 15 2.74 0.16 -10.71
N VAL A 16 3.66 0.38 -9.76
CA VAL A 16 3.78 1.64 -9.02
C VAL A 16 4.30 2.71 -9.98
N ARG A 17 3.53 3.78 -10.23
CA ARG A 17 3.89 4.75 -11.29
C ARG A 17 4.01 6.22 -10.89
N ASP A 18 3.36 6.74 -9.86
CA ASP A 18 3.43 8.19 -9.57
C ASP A 18 2.89 8.55 -8.15
N PRO A 19 3.09 9.80 -7.66
CA PRO A 19 4.04 10.14 -6.61
C PRO A 19 3.65 9.70 -5.20
N ILE A 20 4.70 9.42 -4.45
CA ILE A 20 4.68 9.16 -3.02
C ILE A 20 4.46 10.49 -2.29
N TYR A 21 3.36 10.63 -1.56
CA TYR A 21 3.28 11.64 -0.52
C TYR A 21 3.82 11.04 0.76
N ILE A 22 4.77 11.72 1.40
CA ILE A 22 5.17 11.43 2.78
C ILE A 22 5.06 12.76 3.51
N ASP A 23 4.32 12.77 4.62
CA ASP A 23 4.26 13.94 5.48
C ASP A 23 5.68 14.40 5.86
N TYR A 24 5.93 15.72 5.81
CA TYR A 24 7.25 16.29 6.03
C TYR A 24 7.88 15.85 7.37
N THR A 25 7.06 15.57 8.38
CA THR A 25 7.51 15.08 9.70
C THR A 25 8.10 13.68 9.65
N LEU A 26 7.74 12.89 8.64
CA LEU A 26 8.16 11.50 8.44
C LEU A 26 9.34 11.37 7.49
N ILE A 27 9.58 12.36 6.61
CA ILE A 27 10.57 12.25 5.53
C ILE A 27 11.95 11.83 6.04
N ALA A 28 12.46 12.48 7.08
CA ALA A 28 13.81 12.20 7.60
C ALA A 28 13.95 10.78 8.17
N GLU A 29 12.86 10.15 8.61
CA GLU A 29 12.88 8.89 9.34
C GLU A 29 12.41 7.71 8.48
N LEU A 30 11.49 7.96 7.53
CA LEU A 30 10.79 6.94 6.78
C LEU A 30 11.14 6.88 5.28
N LEU A 31 11.63 7.98 4.68
CA LEU A 31 11.85 8.05 3.22
C LEU A 31 12.75 6.94 2.68
N GLN A 32 13.76 6.51 3.43
CA GLN A 32 14.67 5.42 3.02
C GLN A 32 13.99 4.04 2.89
N TYR A 33 12.84 3.85 3.53
CA TYR A 33 12.05 2.61 3.43
C TYR A 33 11.02 2.69 2.30
N HIS A 34 10.74 3.90 1.82
CA HIS A 34 9.86 4.15 0.69
C HIS A 34 10.66 3.88 -0.62
N PRO A 35 10.02 3.38 -1.69
CA PRO A 35 10.69 3.16 -2.96
C PRO A 35 11.04 4.53 -3.58
N THR A 36 12.31 4.79 -3.86
CA THR A 36 12.71 6.04 -4.51
C THR A 36 12.52 5.94 -6.03
N LEU A 37 11.71 6.81 -6.65
CA LEU A 37 11.72 7.04 -8.11
C LEU A 37 12.94 7.90 -8.52
N PRO A 38 13.51 7.78 -9.74
CA PRO A 38 13.41 6.73 -10.74
C PRO A 38 14.81 6.24 -11.20
N ALA A 39 15.18 5.00 -10.89
CA ALA A 39 16.20 4.26 -11.65
C ALA A 39 15.98 2.76 -11.49
N GLN A 40 15.35 2.16 -12.50
CA GLN A 40 15.32 0.72 -12.75
C GLN A 40 14.65 -0.14 -11.68
N GLY A 41 13.32 -0.05 -11.59
CA GLY A 41 12.57 -1.01 -10.80
C GLY A 41 11.08 -0.73 -10.86
N VAL A 42 10.40 -1.37 -11.80
CA VAL A 42 8.95 -1.49 -11.73
C VAL A 42 8.65 -2.33 -10.48
N CYS A 43 8.12 -1.69 -9.46
CA CYS A 43 7.60 -2.42 -8.32
C CYS A 43 6.20 -2.91 -8.67
N THR A 44 6.03 -4.22 -8.66
CA THR A 44 4.74 -4.84 -8.99
C THR A 44 4.11 -5.37 -7.71
N PHE A 45 2.87 -4.98 -7.48
CA PHE A 45 2.00 -5.60 -6.49
C PHE A 45 0.95 -6.43 -7.23
N THR A 46 0.70 -7.64 -6.75
CA THR A 46 -0.46 -8.41 -7.20
C THR A 46 -1.32 -8.69 -5.99
N LEU A 47 -2.53 -8.14 -5.99
CA LEU A 47 -3.58 -8.54 -5.06
C LEU A 47 -4.05 -9.92 -5.48
N LYS A 48 -3.85 -10.93 -4.63
CA LYS A 48 -4.38 -12.29 -4.88
C LYS A 48 -5.43 -12.61 -3.84
N ALA A 49 -6.62 -13.01 -4.30
CA ALA A 49 -7.65 -13.53 -3.40
C ALA A 49 -7.11 -14.79 -2.74
N ASP A 50 -7.11 -14.82 -1.41
CA ASP A 50 -7.00 -16.07 -0.67
C ASP A 50 -8.33 -16.84 -0.84
N PRO A 51 -8.31 -18.02 -1.52
CA PRO A 51 -9.52 -18.77 -1.81
C PRO A 51 -10.20 -19.35 -0.56
N ALA A 52 -9.53 -19.37 0.59
CA ALA A 52 -10.05 -19.85 1.86
C ALA A 52 -10.52 -18.73 2.80
N ASN A 53 -9.95 -17.52 2.70
CA ASN A 53 -10.03 -16.52 3.77
C ASN A 53 -10.62 -15.14 3.40
N ALA A 54 -11.07 -14.93 2.16
CA ALA A 54 -11.75 -13.70 1.71
C ALA A 54 -10.95 -12.41 2.01
N PHE A 55 -9.64 -12.45 1.81
CA PHE A 55 -8.76 -11.29 1.83
C PHE A 55 -7.82 -11.33 0.63
N ALA A 56 -7.29 -10.17 0.24
CA ALA A 56 -6.26 -10.05 -0.79
C ALA A 56 -4.87 -10.02 -0.13
N GLN A 57 -3.97 -10.86 -0.63
CA GLN A 57 -2.55 -10.81 -0.31
C GLN A 57 -1.82 -9.91 -1.29
N VAL A 58 -0.84 -9.17 -0.80
CA VAL A 58 0.05 -8.38 -1.65
C VAL A 58 1.30 -9.22 -1.95
N VAL A 59 1.45 -9.63 -3.21
CA VAL A 59 2.68 -10.27 -3.67
C VAL A 59 3.59 -9.21 -4.27
N THR A 60 4.80 -9.07 -3.74
CA THR A 60 5.80 -8.14 -4.27
C THR A 60 6.65 -8.82 -5.33
N SER A 61 6.96 -8.12 -6.42
CA SER A 61 8.05 -8.53 -7.31
C SER A 61 8.94 -7.33 -7.69
N GLY A 62 10.25 -7.54 -7.63
CA GLY A 62 11.28 -6.51 -7.83
C GLY A 62 12.35 -6.54 -6.72
N LYS A 63 13.62 -6.33 -7.06
CA LYS A 63 14.78 -6.54 -6.17
C LYS A 63 15.22 -5.28 -5.39
N HIS A 64 14.39 -4.26 -5.26
CA HIS A 64 14.84 -2.92 -4.82
C HIS A 64 14.16 -2.39 -3.55
N TRP A 65 13.33 -3.19 -2.89
CA TRP A 65 12.68 -2.79 -1.65
C TRP A 65 13.59 -3.02 -0.44
N HIS A 66 13.50 -2.12 0.55
CA HIS A 66 14.10 -2.38 1.84
C HIS A 66 13.44 -3.64 2.45
N PRO A 67 14.19 -4.62 3.00
CA PRO A 67 13.62 -5.89 3.48
C PRO A 67 12.47 -5.73 4.49
N LYS A 68 12.59 -4.78 5.43
CA LYS A 68 11.49 -4.46 6.37
C LYS A 68 10.20 -3.99 5.69
N TRP A 69 10.32 -3.32 4.54
CA TRP A 69 9.16 -2.91 3.77
C TRP A 69 8.50 -4.12 3.09
N VAL A 70 9.32 -5.02 2.53
CA VAL A 70 8.84 -6.29 1.95
C VAL A 70 8.09 -7.10 3.00
N GLU A 71 8.69 -7.29 4.18
CA GLU A 71 8.08 -8.00 5.32
C GLU A 71 6.70 -7.41 5.69
N LEU A 72 6.63 -6.08 5.79
CA LEU A 72 5.38 -5.38 6.10
C LEU A 72 4.32 -5.63 5.01
N VAL A 73 4.68 -5.47 3.74
CA VAL A 73 3.73 -5.56 2.62
C VAL A 73 3.25 -6.99 2.36
N GLU A 74 4.16 -7.96 2.30
CA GLU A 74 3.82 -9.37 2.07
C GLU A 74 2.96 -9.95 3.21
N GLY A 75 2.97 -9.26 4.35
CA GLY A 75 2.21 -9.60 5.53
C GLY A 75 0.83 -8.95 5.66
N LEU A 76 0.41 -8.12 4.71
CA LEU A 76 -0.90 -7.45 4.71
C LEU A 76 -2.03 -8.43 4.42
N GLU A 77 -3.14 -8.26 5.13
CA GLU A 77 -4.40 -8.97 4.90
C GLU A 77 -5.50 -7.97 4.56
N LEU A 78 -5.57 -7.60 3.28
CA LEU A 78 -6.46 -6.56 2.79
C LEU A 78 -7.89 -7.08 2.59
N ARG A 79 -8.85 -6.50 3.30
CA ARG A 79 -10.27 -6.89 3.23
C ARG A 79 -11.11 -5.75 2.70
N ALA A 80 -12.07 -6.08 1.84
CA ALA A 80 -13.07 -5.13 1.40
C ALA A 80 -13.96 -4.72 2.58
N VAL A 81 -14.00 -3.42 2.88
CA VAL A 81 -14.83 -2.83 3.94
C VAL A 81 -15.56 -1.60 3.41
N PRO A 82 -16.80 -1.36 3.85
CA PRO A 82 -17.53 -0.16 3.46
C PRO A 82 -16.87 1.10 4.04
N ASP A 83 -16.88 2.19 3.28
CA ASP A 83 -16.42 3.51 3.71
C ASP A 83 -17.48 4.57 3.37
N ASP A 84 -17.73 5.49 4.31
CA ASP A 84 -18.81 6.47 4.21
C ASP A 84 -18.61 7.51 3.10
N PHE A 85 -17.38 7.69 2.61
CA PHE A 85 -17.05 8.73 1.63
C PHE A 85 -16.80 8.17 0.23
N VAL A 86 -16.11 7.04 0.14
CA VAL A 86 -15.71 6.44 -1.15
C VAL A 86 -16.44 5.12 -1.45
N GLY A 87 -17.37 4.72 -0.59
CA GLY A 87 -18.22 3.54 -0.77
C GLY A 87 -17.58 2.26 -0.26
N GLU A 88 -16.50 1.80 -0.89
CA GLU A 88 -15.76 0.61 -0.45
C GLU A 88 -14.26 0.83 -0.62
N ILE A 89 -13.48 0.28 0.32
CA ILE A 89 -12.02 0.32 0.35
C ILE A 89 -11.48 -1.07 0.67
N LEU A 90 -10.18 -1.26 0.51
CA LEU A 90 -9.49 -2.34 1.21
C LEU A 90 -8.84 -1.80 2.49
N GLU A 91 -8.92 -2.54 3.59
CA GLU A 91 -8.25 -2.21 4.85
C GLU A 91 -7.47 -3.43 5.35
N ASP A 92 -6.25 -3.20 5.86
CA ASP A 92 -5.46 -4.25 6.50
C ASP A 92 -6.01 -4.60 7.87
N ASN A 93 -6.37 -5.88 8.06
CA ASN A 93 -6.98 -6.36 9.31
C ASN A 93 -5.98 -7.01 10.28
N ARG A 94 -4.68 -7.05 9.94
CA ARG A 94 -3.67 -7.72 10.75
C ARG A 94 -2.72 -6.78 11.47
N LEU A 95 -2.36 -5.65 10.85
CA LEU A 95 -1.45 -4.61 11.35
C LEU A 95 -0.20 -5.18 12.05
N GLN A 96 0.87 -5.36 11.28
CA GLN A 96 2.10 -5.91 11.83
C GLN A 96 2.91 -4.88 12.63
N PRO A 97 3.52 -5.28 13.78
CA PRO A 97 4.30 -4.39 14.63
C PRO A 97 5.73 -4.15 14.09
N VAL A 98 5.89 -3.98 12.78
CA VAL A 98 7.18 -3.72 12.15
C VAL A 98 7.60 -2.28 12.44
N LYS A 99 8.78 -2.12 13.06
CA LYS A 99 9.31 -0.80 13.45
C LYS A 99 10.33 -0.27 12.43
N PHE A 100 10.19 1.02 12.12
CA PHE A 100 10.97 1.76 11.12
C PHE A 100 11.63 3.00 11.74
N GLY A 101 12.88 3.24 11.34
CA GLY A 101 13.63 4.43 11.72
C GLY A 101 13.98 4.52 13.21
N PRO A 102 14.71 5.57 13.60
CA PRO A 102 15.12 5.80 14.99
C PRO A 102 13.95 6.16 15.91
N GLY A 103 12.87 6.74 15.36
CA GLY A 103 11.64 7.03 16.10
C GLY A 103 10.74 5.83 16.34
N GLU A 104 11.13 4.61 15.95
CA GLU A 104 10.33 3.38 16.11
C GLU A 104 8.91 3.49 15.52
N TRP A 105 8.79 4.10 14.34
CA TRP A 105 7.52 4.25 13.64
C TRP A 105 6.96 2.90 13.21
N GLN A 106 5.66 2.74 13.33
CA GLN A 106 4.91 1.56 12.90
C GLN A 106 3.66 1.97 12.13
N VAL A 107 3.12 1.06 11.33
CA VAL A 107 1.82 1.26 10.68
C VAL A 107 0.73 1.17 11.74
N LYS A 108 -0.08 2.22 11.82
CA LYS A 108 -1.30 2.30 12.64
C LYS A 108 -2.53 1.88 11.83
N ASN A 109 -2.61 2.30 10.57
CA ASN A 109 -3.66 1.90 9.65
C ASN A 109 -3.11 1.85 8.23
N TRP A 110 -3.56 0.88 7.44
CA TRP A 110 -3.28 0.78 6.01
C TRP A 110 -4.59 0.57 5.26
N ARG A 111 -4.92 1.51 4.39
CA ARG A 111 -6.10 1.45 3.53
C ARG A 111 -5.70 1.58 2.07
N VAL A 112 -6.43 0.91 1.18
CA VAL A 112 -6.31 1.05 -0.26
C VAL A 112 -7.64 1.55 -0.80
N VAL A 113 -7.60 2.66 -1.54
CA VAL A 113 -8.79 3.25 -2.17
C VAL A 113 -8.65 3.19 -3.68
N ARG A 114 -9.76 3.14 -4.41
CA ARG A 114 -9.75 3.37 -5.86
C ARG A 114 -9.94 4.86 -6.12
N THR A 115 -9.13 5.43 -6.99
CA THR A 115 -9.11 6.85 -7.32
C THR A 115 -8.82 7.05 -8.81
N GLN A 116 -8.94 8.28 -9.29
CA GLN A 116 -8.70 8.65 -10.68
C GLN A 116 -7.61 9.72 -10.75
N ASP A 117 -6.70 9.59 -11.72
CA ASP A 117 -5.72 10.63 -11.98
C ASP A 117 -6.37 11.84 -12.70
N ALA A 118 -5.58 12.87 -12.99
CA ALA A 118 -6.08 14.06 -13.68
C ALA A 118 -6.57 13.77 -15.12
N ALA A 119 -6.18 12.63 -15.71
CA ALA A 119 -6.62 12.16 -17.01
C ALA A 119 -7.85 11.24 -16.94
N GLY A 120 -8.34 10.93 -15.73
CA GLY A 120 -9.49 10.04 -15.50
C GLY A 120 -9.14 8.55 -15.53
N LEU A 121 -7.85 8.19 -15.44
CA LEU A 121 -7.42 6.79 -15.35
C LEU A 121 -7.58 6.29 -13.92
N ASP A 122 -8.27 5.16 -13.76
CA ASP A 122 -8.43 4.50 -12.47
C ASP A 122 -7.08 3.96 -11.97
N PHE A 123 -6.78 4.20 -10.70
CA PHE A 123 -5.64 3.64 -10.00
C PHE A 123 -6.00 3.33 -8.54
N LEU A 124 -5.25 2.43 -7.92
CA LEU A 124 -5.37 2.13 -6.50
C LEU A 124 -4.40 3.01 -5.71
N GLN A 125 -4.83 3.59 -4.60
CA GLN A 125 -3.99 4.42 -3.76
C GLN A 125 -3.93 3.85 -2.34
N ASP A 126 -2.72 3.52 -1.89
CA ASP A 126 -2.45 3.29 -0.48
C ASP A 126 -2.53 4.57 0.30
N ILE A 127 -3.11 4.47 1.49
CA ILE A 127 -3.14 5.50 2.51
C ILE A 127 -2.65 4.83 3.79
N ILE A 128 -1.44 5.19 4.21
CA ILE A 128 -0.75 4.58 5.34
C ILE A 128 -0.63 5.61 6.46
N THR A 129 -1.27 5.32 7.58
CA THR A 129 -1.11 6.11 8.80
C THR A 129 0.00 5.48 9.63
N TRP A 130 1.00 6.28 9.96
CA TRP A 130 2.13 5.92 10.80
C TRP A 130 1.94 6.45 12.21
N THR A 131 2.46 5.75 13.20
CA THR A 131 2.56 6.24 14.58
C THR A 131 3.87 5.82 15.22
N ASN A 132 4.36 6.63 16.16
CA ASN A 132 5.41 6.23 17.10
C ASN A 132 4.94 6.33 18.56
N GLY A 133 3.63 6.36 18.79
CA GLY A 133 3.00 6.54 20.10
C GLY A 133 2.97 7.98 20.61
N GLN A 134 3.74 8.90 20.02
CA GLN A 134 3.72 10.34 20.37
C GLN A 134 3.12 11.19 19.25
N ARG A 135 3.36 10.82 18.01
CA ARG A 135 2.98 11.54 16.80
C ARG A 135 2.40 10.57 15.79
N GLU A 136 1.62 11.12 14.87
CA GLU A 136 1.09 10.41 13.72
C GLU A 136 1.48 11.17 12.45
N GLY A 137 1.63 10.43 11.36
CA GLY A 137 1.89 11.00 10.06
C GLY A 137 1.31 10.12 8.96
N LEU A 138 1.21 10.67 7.76
CA LEU A 138 0.57 10.02 6.62
C LEU A 138 1.59 9.79 5.50
N SER A 139 1.52 8.65 4.83
CA SER A 139 2.08 8.50 3.49
C SER A 139 1.07 7.86 2.53
N THR A 140 1.19 8.16 1.24
CA THR A 140 0.33 7.60 0.20
C THR A 140 1.13 7.11 -1.00
N TYR A 141 0.62 6.07 -1.68
CA TYR A 141 1.23 5.47 -2.86
C TYR A 141 0.21 5.13 -3.92
N GLY A 142 0.46 5.45 -5.19
CA GLY A 142 -0.42 5.06 -6.31
C GLY A 142 0.06 3.80 -7.04
N TRP A 143 -0.87 2.90 -7.37
CA TRP A 143 -0.69 1.69 -8.17
C TRP A 143 -1.62 1.76 -9.38
N PHE A 144 -1.08 1.65 -10.59
CA PHE A 144 -1.90 1.65 -11.80
C PHE A 144 -2.21 0.19 -12.20
N PRO A 145 -3.48 -0.21 -12.33
CA PRO A 145 -3.85 -1.44 -13.01
C PRO A 145 -3.42 -1.35 -14.48
N TYR A 146 -2.92 -2.45 -15.04
CA TYR A 146 -2.55 -2.55 -16.46
C TYR A 146 -3.75 -3.01 -17.27
#